data_AF-A0A6G3XI01-F1
#
_entry.id   AF-A0A6G3XI01-F1
#
_cell.length_a   1.000
_cell.length_b   1.000
_cell.length_c   1.000
_cell.angle_alpha   90.00
_cell.angle_beta   90.00
_cell.angle_gamma   90.00
#
_symmetry.space_group_name_H-M   'P 1'
#
loop_
_entity.id
_entity.type
_entity.pdbx_description
1 polymer ?
#
loop_
_entity_poly.entity_id
_entity_poly.type
_entity_poly.pdbx_seq_one_letter_code
_entity_poly.pdbx_strand_id
1 'polypeptide(L)' 'TKIDPWFVDQLFLIKEIADELASAERLDADLIAEAKRHGFSDAQIAEIRGLREDVVREVRHALGIRPVYKTVDTCAAEFA' A
#
# COMPACT_ATOMS: atom_id res chain seq x y z
N THR A 1 22.51 -4.66 -13.42
CA THR A 1 21.23 -5.39 -13.53
C THR A 1 20.62 -5.34 -14.92
N LYS A 2 20.93 -4.35 -15.78
CA LYS A 2 20.25 -4.11 -17.09
C LYS A 2 18.75 -3.83 -16.97
N ILE A 3 18.30 -3.52 -15.75
CA ILE A 3 16.93 -3.07 -15.46
C ILE A 3 16.90 -1.58 -15.78
N ASP A 4 15.84 -1.13 -16.47
CA ASP A 4 15.64 0.28 -16.75
C ASP A 4 15.61 1.07 -15.43
N PRO A 5 16.31 2.22 -15.33
CA PRO A 5 16.34 3.03 -14.12
C PRO A 5 14.97 3.38 -13.55
N TRP A 6 13.95 3.53 -14.41
CA TRP A 6 12.59 3.82 -13.97
C TRP A 6 12.04 2.75 -13.03
N PHE A 7 12.22 1.46 -13.34
CA PHE A 7 11.75 0.38 -12.45
C PHE A 7 12.52 0.32 -11.14
N VAL A 8 13.81 0.63 -11.17
CA VAL A 8 14.64 0.67 -9.96
C VAL A 8 14.13 1.78 -9.02
N ASP A 9 13.77 2.93 -9.58
CA ASP A 9 13.16 4.04 -8.85
C ASP A 9 11.82 3.63 -8.22
N GLN A 10 10.96 2.90 -8.95
CA GLN A 10 9.70 2.38 -8.37
C GLN A 10 9.92 1.42 -7.19
N LEU A 11 10.99 0.62 -7.23
CA LEU A 11 11.36 -0.23 -6.08
C LEU A 11 11.84 0.60 -4.88
N PHE A 12 12.55 1.71 -5.12
CA PHE A 12 12.94 2.62 -4.06
C PHE A 12 11.73 3.30 -3.43
N LEU A 13 10.74 3.74 -4.21
CA LEU A 13 9.48 4.29 -3.68
C LEU A 13 8.78 3.31 -2.73
N ILE A 14 8.66 2.03 -3.13
CA ILE A 14 8.08 1.00 -2.26
C ILE A 14 8.91 0.84 -0.96
N LYS A 15 10.24 0.86 -1.08
CA LYS A 15 11.15 0.73 0.06
C LYS A 15 11.05 1.92 1.02
N GLU A 16 10.87 3.14 0.53
CA GLU A 16 10.68 4.34 1.34
C GLU A 16 9.40 4.24 2.19
N ILE A 17 8.28 3.79 1.60
CA ILE A 17 7.04 3.54 2.34
C ILE A 17 7.23 2.44 3.40
N ALA A 18 8.03 1.40 3.11
CA ALA A 18 8.36 0.38 4.11
C ALA A 18 9.15 0.95 5.30
N ASP A 19 10.10 1.85 5.04
CA ASP A 19 10.89 2.53 6.07
C ASP A 19 10.02 3.49 6.90
N GLU A 20 9.09 4.20 6.28
CA GLU A 20 8.10 5.03 6.97
C GLU A 20 7.20 4.17 7.87
N LEU A 21 6.68 3.06 7.36
CA LEU A 21 5.93 2.09 8.17
C LEU A 21 6.76 1.61 9.35
N ALA A 22 8.02 1.22 9.14
CA ALA A 22 8.89 0.72 10.21
C ALA A 22 9.18 1.78 11.29
N SER A 23 9.39 3.04 10.89
CA SER A 23 9.83 4.11 11.80
C SER A 23 8.68 4.88 12.46
N ALA A 24 7.46 4.81 11.92
CA ALA A 24 6.31 5.52 12.48
C ALA A 24 6.00 5.10 13.93
N GLU A 25 5.76 6.09 14.79
CA GLU A 25 5.34 5.85 16.18
C GLU A 25 3.97 5.16 16.23
N ARG A 26 3.06 5.55 15.34
CA ARG A 26 1.70 5.04 15.22
C ARG A 26 1.31 4.92 13.75
N LEU A 27 0.45 3.94 13.43
CA LEU A 27 -0.13 3.80 12.09
C LEU A 27 -1.42 4.62 12.03
N ASP A 28 -1.37 5.80 11.41
CA ASP A 28 -2.56 6.57 11.13
C ASP A 28 -3.22 6.16 9.80
N ALA A 29 -4.39 6.74 9.53
CA ALA A 29 -5.18 6.40 8.35
C ALA A 29 -4.47 6.75 7.05
N ASP A 30 -3.70 7.85 7.02
CA ASP A 30 -3.04 8.32 5.82
C ASP A 30 -1.88 7.41 5.44
N LEU A 31 -1.05 7.02 6.42
CA LEU A 31 0.05 6.09 6.20
C LEU A 31 -0.45 4.70 5.80
N ILE A 32 -1.50 4.18 6.44
CA ILE A 32 -2.11 2.91 6.03
C ILE A 32 -2.65 3.02 4.60
N ALA A 33 -3.38 4.08 4.27
CA ALA A 33 -3.93 4.27 2.94
C ALA A 33 -2.83 4.38 1.87
N GLU A 34 -1.73 5.06 2.18
CA GLU A 34 -0.58 5.21 1.29
C GLU A 34 0.12 3.88 1.03
N ALA A 35 0.37 3.09 2.08
CA ALA A 35 0.90 1.74 1.95
C ALA A 35 -0.01 0.85 1.09
N LYS A 36 -1.34 0.92 1.28
CA LYS A 36 -2.28 0.14 0.45
C LYS A 36 -2.28 0.59 -1.02
N ARG A 37 -2.14 1.89 -1.31
CA ARG A 37 -2.00 2.40 -2.68
C ARG A 37 -0.73 1.90 -3.36
N HIS A 38 0.35 1.77 -2.60
CA HIS A 38 1.62 1.20 -3.06
C HIS A 38 1.67 -0.33 -3.06
N GLY A 39 0.53 -1.00 -2.85
CA GLY A 39 0.39 -2.44 -3.03
C GLY A 39 0.77 -3.29 -1.81
N PHE A 40 1.05 -2.70 -0.65
CA PHE A 40 1.33 -3.47 0.56
C PHE A 40 0.12 -4.29 1.00
N SER A 41 0.31 -5.59 1.23
CA SER A 41 -0.66 -6.46 1.87
C SER A 41 -0.81 -6.16 3.36
N ASP A 42 -1.92 -6.61 3.97
CA ASP A 42 -2.09 -6.50 5.43
C ASP A 42 -1.02 -7.34 6.14
N ALA A 43 -0.63 -8.49 5.57
CA ALA A 43 0.45 -9.34 6.05
C ALA A 43 1.82 -8.64 6.07
N GLN A 44 2.20 -7.94 4.99
CA GLN A 44 3.48 -7.22 4.94
C GLN A 44 3.52 -6.06 5.93
N ILE A 45 2.44 -5.29 6.06
CA ILE A 45 2.35 -4.23 7.07
C ILE A 45 2.46 -4.84 8.48
N ALA A 46 1.81 -5.98 8.72
CA ALA A 46 1.88 -6.68 10.00
C ALA A 46 3.31 -7.16 10.32
N GLU A 47 4.02 -7.73 9.34
CA GLU A 47 5.41 -8.16 9.49
C GLU A 47 6.33 -6.99 9.84
N ILE A 48 6.25 -5.87 9.10
CA ILE A 48 7.05 -4.67 9.34
C ILE A 48 6.80 -4.09 10.74
N ARG A 49 5.57 -4.23 11.25
CA ARG A 49 5.13 -3.63 12.52
C ARG A 49 5.13 -4.60 13.71
N GLY A 50 5.48 -5.86 13.50
CA GLY A 50 5.40 -6.89 14.53
C GLY A 50 3.97 -7.15 15.04
N LEU A 51 2.98 -7.02 14.16
CA LEU A 51 1.57 -7.24 14.46
C LEU A 51 1.08 -8.56 13.82
N ARG A 52 -0.15 -8.96 14.14
CA ARG A 52 -0.85 -10.00 13.40
C ARG A 52 -1.59 -9.38 12.21
N GLU A 53 -1.70 -10.11 11.12
CA GLU A 53 -2.38 -9.65 9.90
C GLU A 53 -3.85 -9.25 10.15
N ASP A 54 -4.58 -10.02 10.96
CA ASP A 54 -5.98 -9.73 11.30
C ASP A 54 -6.12 -8.39 12.04
N VAL A 55 -5.18 -8.04 12.91
CA VAL A 55 -5.18 -6.74 13.60
C VAL A 55 -5.05 -5.59 12.60
N VAL A 56 -4.13 -5.70 11.64
CA VAL A 56 -3.96 -4.67 10.59
C VAL A 56 -5.22 -4.57 9.74
N ARG A 57 -5.82 -5.70 9.38
CA ARG A 57 -7.07 -5.76 8.62
C ARG A 57 -8.22 -5.07 9.37
N GLU A 58 -8.39 -5.34 10.66
CA GLU A 58 -9.44 -4.74 11.47
C GLU A 58 -9.24 -3.22 11.65
N VAL A 59 -8.02 -2.76 11.89
CA VAL A 59 -7.70 -1.32 11.94
C VAL A 59 -7.99 -0.64 10.61
N ARG A 60 -7.47 -1.20 9.50
CA ARG A 60 -7.79 -0.72 8.15
C ARG A 60 -9.30 -0.69 7.92
N HIS A 61 -10.01 -1.68 8.47
CA HIS A 61 -11.44 -1.79 8.36
C HIS A 61 -12.20 -0.70 9.12
N ALA A 62 -11.82 -0.45 10.37
CA ALA A 62 -12.37 0.57 11.24
C ALA A 62 -12.14 2.00 10.70
N LEU A 63 -11.02 2.21 10.00
CA LEU A 63 -10.68 3.47 9.33
C LEU A 63 -11.39 3.67 7.98
N GLY A 64 -12.26 2.74 7.56
CA GLY A 64 -12.99 2.85 6.29
C GLY A 64 -12.14 2.59 5.04
N ILE A 65 -10.89 2.17 5.19
CA ILE A 65 -9.99 1.92 4.07
C ILE A 65 -10.34 0.57 3.43
N ARG A 66 -10.93 0.61 2.22
CA ARG A 66 -11.32 -0.57 1.44
C ARG A 66 -10.77 -0.49 0.02
N PRO A 67 -10.51 -1.65 -0.63
CA PRO A 67 -10.26 -1.65 -2.06
C PRO A 67 -11.50 -1.18 -2.81
N VAL A 68 -11.29 -0.60 -3.99
CA VAL A 68 -12.32 -0.35 -4.98
C VAL A 68 -12.03 -1.16 -6.22
N TYR A 69 -13.08 -1.49 -6.97
CA TYR A 69 -12.97 -2.23 -8.21
C TYR A 69 -13.21 -1.27 -9.37
N LYS A 70 -12.39 -1.38 -10.42
CA LYS A 70 -12.46 -0.56 -11.63
C LYS A 70 -12.63 -1.49 -12.83
N THR A 71 -13.37 -1.03 -13.83
CA THR A 71 -13.60 -1.76 -15.07
C THR A 71 -12.44 -1.50 -16.04
N VAL A 72 -12.07 -2.52 -16.82
CA VAL A 72 -11.19 -2.35 -17.99
C VAL A 72 -12.07 -2.01 -19.18
N ASP A 73 -11.96 -0.80 -19.69
CA ASP A 73 -12.87 -0.23 -20.70
C ASP A 73 -12.20 0.09 -22.05
N THR A 74 -10.89 -0.16 -22.18
CA THR A 74 -10.03 0.18 -23.34
C THR A 74 -9.86 1.68 -23.65
N CYS A 75 -10.61 2.57 -22.99
CA CYS A 75 -10.74 3.98 -23.35
C CYS A 75 -10.53 4.95 -22.17
N ALA A 76 -10.07 4.47 -21.02
CA ALA A 76 -9.84 5.28 -19.83
C ALA A 76 -11.09 6.08 -19.41
N ALA A 77 -12.24 5.42 -19.42
CA ALA A 77 -13.56 5.95 -19.10
C ALA A 77 -14.08 7.07 -20.02
N GLU A 78 -13.60 7.16 -21.28
CA GLU A 78 -14.18 8.07 -22.27
C GLU A 78 -15.67 7.78 -22.55
N PHE A 79 -16.06 6.50 -22.51
CA PHE A 79 -17.41 6.03 -22.80
C PHE A 79 -18.04 5.29 -21.61
N ALA A 80 -19.36 5.41 -21.47
CA ALA A 80 -20.17 4.78 -20.41
C ALA A 80 -20.91 3.52 -20.90
#